data_AF-A0A3D8UJ06-F1
#
_entry.id   AF-A0A3D8UJ06-F1
#
_cell.length_a   1.000
_cell.length_b   1.000
_cell.length_c   1.000
_cell.angle_alpha   90.00
_cell.angle_beta   90.00
_cell.angle_gamma   90.00
#
_symmetry.space_group_name_H-M   'P 1'
#
loop_
_entity.id
_entity.type
_entity.pdbx_description
1 polymer ?
#
loop_
_entity_poly.entity_id
_entity_poly.type
_entity_poly.pdbx_seq_one_letter_code
_entity_poly.pdbx_strand_id
1 'polypeptide(L)'
;MTNVSKLTISSVFLALLICVPAVIILSYIFTPSSEIWIHLKQTVLEDYIYNSLYIMFGVALMTIVIGFTTAYITTMYTFSFSHFFHYALILPFAIPTYIVAFIYAGMFDMTGSVTTFFLDLFDLKISEINFYDIMSIEGAIIVMSLVLYPYVYLITKTYLRAESASVIDAAKTMGLSSWQIFYKVVLPIS
;
A
#
# COMPACT_ATOMS: atom_id res chain seq x y z
N MET A 1 8.69 -9.93 -44.21
CA MET A 1 7.62 -8.92 -44.06
C MET A 1 6.60 -9.51 -43.11
N THR A 2 6.55 -9.03 -41.87
CA THR A 2 5.74 -9.61 -40.78
C THR A 2 4.26 -9.41 -41.07
N ASN A 3 3.51 -10.51 -41.18
CA ASN A 3 2.07 -10.49 -41.39
C ASN A 3 1.40 -9.94 -40.12
N VAL A 4 0.99 -8.67 -40.13
CA VAL A 4 0.31 -8.06 -38.97
C VAL A 4 -1.05 -8.71 -38.82
N SER A 5 -1.27 -9.41 -37.71
CA SER A 5 -2.54 -10.11 -37.46
C SER A 5 -3.69 -9.12 -37.21
N LYS A 6 -4.92 -9.50 -37.57
CA LYS A 6 -6.13 -8.70 -37.28
C LYS A 6 -6.30 -8.39 -35.79
N LEU A 7 -5.84 -9.30 -34.93
CA LEU A 7 -5.84 -9.13 -33.47
C LEU A 7 -4.88 -8.02 -33.04
N THR A 8 -3.68 -7.98 -33.63
CA THR A 8 -2.69 -6.93 -33.35
C THR A 8 -3.24 -5.56 -33.74
N ILE A 9 -3.86 -5.43 -34.91
CA ILE A 9 -4.47 -4.17 -35.38
C ILE A 9 -5.59 -3.73 -34.42
N SER A 10 -6.49 -4.65 -34.04
CA SER A 10 -7.58 -4.36 -33.09
C SER A 10 -7.05 -3.95 -31.72
N SER A 11 -6.03 -4.65 -31.20
CA SER A 11 -5.44 -4.33 -29.90
C SER A 11 -4.76 -2.96 -29.88
N VAL A 12 -4.04 -2.58 -30.94
CA VAL A 12 -3.42 -1.26 -31.07
C VAL A 12 -4.47 -0.17 -31.17
N PHE A 13 -5.54 -0.40 -31.94
CA PHE A 13 -6.65 0.54 -32.05
C PHE A 13 -7.34 0.77 -30.70
N LEU A 14 -7.65 -0.29 -29.95
CA LEU A 14 -8.25 -0.20 -28.62
C LEU A 14 -7.31 0.50 -27.63
N ALA A 15 -6.02 0.17 -27.64
CA ALA A 15 -5.02 0.83 -26.80
C ALA A 15 -4.96 2.33 -27.08
N LEU A 16 -4.93 2.73 -28.36
CA LEU A 16 -4.95 4.14 -28.75
C LEU A 16 -6.23 4.84 -28.27
N LEU A 17 -7.39 4.21 -28.43
CA LEU A 17 -8.67 4.75 -27.98
C LEU A 17 -8.70 4.99 -26.46
N ILE A 18 -8.18 4.03 -25.68
CA ILE A 18 -8.04 4.16 -24.21
C ILE A 18 -7.06 5.28 -23.85
N CYS A 19 -6.00 5.47 -24.63
CA CYS A 19 -5.01 6.52 -24.41
C CYS A 19 -5.46 7.93 -24.84
N VAL A 20 -6.56 8.09 -25.58
CA VAL A 20 -7.02 9.39 -26.09
C VAL A 20 -7.09 10.47 -24.99
N PRO A 21 -7.72 10.25 -23.82
CA PRO A 21 -7.79 11.28 -22.78
C PRO A 21 -6.41 11.68 -22.25
N ALA A 22 -5.50 10.72 -22.11
CA ALA A 22 -4.13 10.99 -21.66
C ALA A 22 -3.36 11.82 -22.69
N VAL A 23 -3.49 11.51 -23.98
CA VAL A 23 -2.88 12.27 -25.08
C VAL A 23 -3.45 13.69 -25.14
N ILE A 24 -4.76 13.85 -24.93
CA ILE A 24 -5.42 15.17 -24.86
C ILE A 24 -4.82 15.98 -23.70
N ILE A 25 -4.72 15.41 -22.50
CA ILE A 25 -4.09 16.08 -21.34
C ILE A 25 -2.64 16.46 -21.65
N LEU A 26 -1.87 15.56 -22.26
CA LEU A 26 -0.47 15.81 -22.60
C LEU A 26 -0.31 16.94 -23.64
N SER A 27 -1.28 17.08 -24.54
CA SER A 27 -1.27 18.14 -25.57
C SER A 27 -1.35 19.55 -24.98
N TYR A 28 -1.94 19.72 -23.77
CA TYR A 28 -2.02 21.01 -23.09
C TYR A 28 -0.65 21.55 -22.65
N ILE A 29 0.41 20.72 -22.62
CA ILE A 29 1.79 21.20 -22.40
C ILE A 29 2.21 22.20 -23.49
N PHE A 30 1.69 22.05 -24.71
CA PHE A 30 2.01 22.93 -25.84
C PHE A 30 1.09 24.17 -25.94
N THR A 31 0.09 24.28 -25.06
CA THR A 31 -0.78 25.48 -25.01
C THR A 31 -0.16 26.56 -24.11
N PRO A 32 -0.27 27.86 -24.47
CA PRO A 32 0.24 28.94 -23.62
C PRO A 32 -0.33 28.85 -22.21
N SER A 33 0.54 28.95 -21.20
CA SER A 33 0.17 28.84 -19.79
C SER A 33 -0.84 29.92 -19.42
N SER A 34 -2.01 29.49 -18.91
CA SER A 34 -3.03 30.39 -18.37
C SER A 34 -2.56 31.02 -17.06
N GLU A 35 -3.13 32.18 -16.69
CA GLU A 35 -2.87 32.83 -15.39
C GLU A 35 -3.11 31.87 -14.20
N ILE A 36 -4.06 30.94 -14.35
CA ILE A 36 -4.36 29.89 -13.37
C ILE A 36 -3.15 28.97 -13.16
N TRP A 37 -2.46 28.56 -14.24
CA TRP A 37 -1.30 27.67 -14.12
C TRP A 37 -0.13 28.33 -13.38
N ILE A 38 0.11 29.62 -13.65
CA ILE A 38 1.14 30.40 -12.96
C ILE A 38 0.78 30.53 -11.48
N HIS A 39 -0.48 30.82 -11.16
CA HIS A 39 -0.96 30.92 -9.79
C HIS A 39 -0.82 29.60 -9.02
N LEU A 40 -1.23 28.47 -9.61
CA LEU A 40 -1.10 27.15 -8.98
C LEU A 40 0.37 26.77 -8.74
N LYS A 41 1.23 27.03 -9.73
CA LYS A 41 2.67 26.76 -9.62
C LYS A 41 3.32 27.54 -8.47
N GLN A 42 2.89 28.78 -8.25
CA GLN A 42 3.47 29.66 -7.23
C GLN A 42 2.89 29.44 -5.82
N THR A 43 1.70 28.85 -5.70
CA THR A 43 1.00 28.75 -4.41
C THR A 43 1.01 27.34 -3.83
N VAL A 44 0.59 26.33 -4.59
CA VAL A 44 0.25 25.00 -4.04
C VAL A 44 1.04 23.86 -4.65
N LEU A 45 1.67 24.05 -5.81
CA LEU A 45 2.30 22.96 -6.54
C LEU A 45 3.46 22.33 -5.74
N GLU A 46 4.28 23.14 -5.08
CA GLU A 46 5.39 22.66 -4.26
C GLU A 46 4.88 21.82 -3.09
N ASP A 47 3.88 22.31 -2.36
CA ASP A 47 3.24 21.59 -1.25
C ASP A 47 2.62 20.27 -1.73
N TYR A 48 1.95 20.25 -2.88
CA TYR A 48 1.38 19.03 -3.44
C TYR A 48 2.44 18.00 -3.81
N ILE A 49 3.56 18.44 -4.40
CA ILE A 49 4.66 17.54 -4.73
C ILE A 49 5.27 16.97 -3.45
N TYR A 50 5.58 17.83 -2.47
CA TYR A 50 6.19 17.39 -1.21
C TYR A 50 5.27 16.44 -0.44
N ASN A 51 4.00 16.82 -0.23
CA ASN A 51 3.04 15.99 0.49
C ASN A 51 2.80 14.65 -0.22
N SER A 52 2.70 14.64 -1.54
CA SER A 52 2.54 13.40 -2.31
C SER A 52 3.75 12.48 -2.18
N LEU A 53 4.97 13.02 -2.29
CA LEU A 53 6.19 12.24 -2.11
C LEU A 53 6.34 11.72 -0.69
N TYR A 54 5.98 12.53 0.31
CA TYR A 54 6.04 12.15 1.71
C TYR A 54 5.06 11.02 2.03
N ILE A 55 3.81 11.13 1.57
CA ILE A 55 2.81 10.06 1.66
C ILE A 55 3.30 8.81 0.94
N MET A 56 3.76 8.94 -0.31
CA MET A 56 4.23 7.83 -1.12
C MET A 56 5.35 7.05 -0.41
N PHE A 57 6.35 7.76 0.12
CA PHE A 57 7.47 7.13 0.80
C PHE A 57 7.04 6.46 2.11
N GLY A 58 6.23 7.15 2.93
CA GLY A 58 5.71 6.61 4.18
C GLY A 58 4.87 5.35 3.95
N VAL A 59 3.96 5.39 2.97
CA VAL A 59 3.13 4.23 2.59
C VAL A 59 4.00 3.10 2.06
N ALA A 60 4.96 3.36 1.17
CA ALA A 60 5.85 2.33 0.66
C ALA A 60 6.60 1.62 1.80
N LEU A 61 7.19 2.37 2.72
CA LEU A 61 7.93 1.80 3.84
C LEU A 61 7.03 0.96 4.75
N MET A 62 5.88 1.50 5.16
CA MET A 62 4.98 0.84 6.09
C MET A 62 4.29 -0.38 5.47
N THR A 63 3.89 -0.32 4.20
CA THR A 63 3.34 -1.48 3.48
C THR A 63 4.38 -2.58 3.27
N ILE A 64 5.65 -2.24 2.99
CA ILE A 64 6.74 -3.22 2.91
C ILE A 64 6.92 -3.91 4.25
N VAL A 65 7.04 -3.14 5.34
CA VAL A 65 7.24 -3.69 6.69
C VAL A 65 6.08 -4.62 7.07
N ILE A 66 4.83 -4.17 6.94
CA ILE A 66 3.66 -4.98 7.33
C ILE A 66 3.48 -6.18 6.39
N GLY A 67 3.54 -5.96 5.08
CA GLY A 67 3.32 -6.99 4.07
C GLY A 67 4.38 -8.08 4.11
N PHE A 68 5.66 -7.70 4.20
CA PHE A 68 6.76 -8.67 4.25
C PHE A 68 6.75 -9.47 5.56
N THR A 69 6.59 -8.82 6.71
CA THR A 69 6.58 -9.52 8.01
C THR A 69 5.42 -10.51 8.11
N THR A 70 4.21 -10.10 7.70
CA THR A 70 3.03 -10.99 7.70
C THR A 70 3.18 -12.13 6.67
N ALA A 71 3.76 -11.87 5.50
CA ALA A 71 4.04 -12.90 4.50
C ALA A 71 5.06 -13.92 5.01
N TYR A 72 6.15 -13.44 5.61
CA TYR A 72 7.19 -14.28 6.19
C TYR A 72 6.62 -15.17 7.31
N ILE A 73 5.92 -14.60 8.28
CA ILE A 73 5.35 -15.35 9.42
C ILE A 73 4.38 -16.42 8.92
N THR A 74 3.43 -16.06 8.05
CA THR A 74 2.41 -17.01 7.56
C THR A 74 2.92 -18.04 6.56
N THR A 75 4.17 -17.91 6.11
CA THR A 75 4.81 -18.87 5.20
C THR A 75 5.79 -19.78 5.94
N MET A 76 6.58 -19.24 6.86
CA MET A 76 7.65 -19.98 7.53
C MET A 76 7.20 -20.69 8.80
N TYR A 77 6.09 -20.29 9.41
CA TYR A 77 5.61 -20.84 10.67
C TYR A 77 4.20 -21.44 10.52
N THR A 78 4.00 -22.61 11.14
CA THR A 78 2.69 -23.24 11.30
C THR A 78 2.14 -22.96 12.70
N PHE A 79 0.93 -22.41 12.78
CA PHE A 79 0.25 -22.12 14.04
C PHE A 79 -1.27 -22.39 13.92
N SER A 80 -1.96 -22.58 15.05
CA SER A 80 -3.35 -23.08 15.11
C SER A 80 -4.38 -22.27 14.31
N PHE A 81 -4.12 -20.97 14.05
CA PHE A 81 -5.02 -20.09 13.29
C PHE A 81 -4.46 -19.66 11.92
N SER A 82 -3.46 -20.37 11.40
CA SER A 82 -2.79 -20.03 10.13
C SER A 82 -3.74 -19.84 8.94
N HIS A 83 -4.81 -20.64 8.86
CA HIS A 83 -5.82 -20.52 7.81
C HIS A 83 -6.68 -19.26 7.95
N PHE A 84 -7.10 -18.90 9.16
CA PHE A 84 -7.86 -17.68 9.41
C PHE A 84 -7.06 -16.45 9.01
N PHE A 85 -5.81 -16.34 9.48
CA PHE A 85 -4.94 -15.21 9.14
C PHE A 85 -4.62 -15.12 7.66
N HIS A 86 -4.57 -16.25 6.94
CA HIS A 86 -4.37 -16.22 5.50
C HIS A 86 -5.47 -15.42 4.78
N TYR A 87 -6.73 -15.58 5.16
CA TYR A 87 -7.85 -14.85 4.57
C TYR A 87 -8.01 -13.46 5.18
N ALA A 88 -7.87 -13.34 6.50
CA ALA A 88 -8.04 -12.07 7.21
C ALA A 88 -7.04 -11.00 6.73
N LEU A 89 -5.79 -11.39 6.44
CA LEU A 89 -4.75 -10.47 5.95
C LEU A 89 -4.99 -9.96 4.52
N ILE A 90 -5.86 -10.62 3.75
CA ILE A 90 -6.22 -10.20 2.39
C ILE A 90 -7.51 -9.35 2.42
N LEU A 91 -8.31 -9.46 3.48
CA LEU A 91 -9.62 -8.80 3.58
C LEU A 91 -9.60 -7.28 3.36
N PRO A 92 -8.63 -6.51 3.87
CA PRO A 92 -8.62 -5.05 3.67
C PRO A 92 -8.59 -4.63 2.20
N PHE A 93 -8.00 -5.45 1.33
CA PHE A 93 -7.92 -5.20 -0.11
C PHE A 93 -9.28 -5.31 -0.81
N ALA A 94 -10.27 -5.97 -0.20
CA ALA A 94 -11.62 -6.08 -0.78
C ALA A 94 -12.41 -4.76 -0.70
N ILE A 95 -11.99 -3.81 0.14
CA ILE A 95 -12.69 -2.55 0.36
C ILE A 95 -11.98 -1.44 -0.41
N PRO A 96 -12.69 -0.63 -1.23
CA PRO A 96 -12.12 0.54 -1.88
C PRO A 96 -11.45 1.49 -0.87
N THR A 97 -10.25 1.96 -1.19
CA THR A 97 -9.43 2.78 -0.27
C THR A 97 -10.16 4.02 0.24
N TYR A 98 -10.96 4.69 -0.61
CA TYR A 98 -11.72 5.88 -0.20
C TYR A 98 -12.79 5.56 0.85
N ILE A 99 -13.43 4.39 0.77
CA ILE A 99 -14.45 3.97 1.74
C ILE A 99 -13.78 3.72 3.08
N VAL A 100 -12.63 3.04 3.08
CA VAL A 100 -11.85 2.83 4.29
C VAL A 100 -11.44 4.16 4.91
N ALA A 101 -10.96 5.12 4.14
CA ALA A 101 -10.59 6.45 4.65
C ALA A 101 -11.75 7.14 5.39
N PHE A 102 -12.97 7.13 4.84
CA PHE A 102 -14.12 7.72 5.50
C PHE A 102 -14.57 6.96 6.75
N ILE A 103 -14.49 5.62 6.74
CA ILE A 103 -14.78 4.81 7.93
C ILE A 103 -13.79 5.15 9.04
N TYR A 104 -12.49 5.19 8.73
CA TYR A 104 -11.46 5.54 9.71
C TYR A 104 -11.62 6.96 10.23
N ALA A 105 -11.95 7.93 9.36
CA ALA A 105 -12.26 9.28 9.79
C ALA A 105 -13.41 9.36 10.78
N GLY A 106 -14.51 8.64 10.53
CA GLY A 106 -15.62 8.57 11.46
C GLY A 106 -15.29 7.81 12.76
N MET A 107 -14.49 6.75 12.67
CA MET A 107 -14.10 5.93 13.83
C MET A 107 -13.16 6.68 14.79
N PHE A 108 -12.22 7.45 14.24
CA PHE A 108 -11.21 8.19 15.00
C PHE A 108 -11.58 9.67 15.21
N ASP A 109 -12.77 10.11 14.78
CA ASP A 109 -13.30 11.42 15.14
C ASP A 109 -13.38 11.61 16.66
N MET A 110 -13.49 12.85 17.15
CA MET A 110 -13.64 13.15 18.58
C MET A 110 -14.83 12.43 19.22
N THR A 111 -15.90 12.20 18.44
CA THR A 111 -17.10 11.45 18.86
C THR A 111 -17.14 10.03 18.31
N GLY A 112 -16.07 9.61 17.63
CA GLY A 112 -15.94 8.33 16.96
C GLY A 112 -15.82 7.15 17.93
N SER A 113 -16.25 5.98 17.47
CA SER A 113 -16.33 4.77 18.29
C SER A 113 -14.98 4.32 18.87
N VAL A 114 -13.88 4.53 18.14
CA VAL A 114 -12.53 4.17 18.63
C VAL A 114 -12.07 5.16 19.68
N THR A 115 -12.27 6.46 19.44
CA THR A 115 -11.90 7.52 20.37
C THR A 115 -12.65 7.36 21.69
N THR A 116 -13.99 7.20 21.65
CA THR A 116 -14.80 7.01 22.87
C THR A 116 -14.42 5.72 23.59
N PHE A 117 -14.17 4.63 22.87
CA PHE A 117 -13.74 3.36 23.48
C PHE A 117 -12.44 3.53 24.28
N PHE A 118 -11.43 4.23 23.74
CA PHE A 118 -10.19 4.46 24.46
C PHE A 118 -10.36 5.40 25.65
N LEU A 119 -11.19 6.43 25.52
CA LEU A 119 -11.48 7.35 26.63
C LEU A 119 -12.17 6.62 27.79
N ASP A 120 -13.17 5.81 27.50
CA ASP A 120 -13.88 5.01 28.50
C ASP A 120 -12.95 3.96 29.14
N LEU A 121 -12.07 3.33 28.35
CA LEU A 121 -11.12 2.32 28.83
C LEU A 121 -10.10 2.89 29.81
N PHE A 122 -9.68 4.14 29.61
CA PHE A 122 -8.68 4.82 30.43
C PHE A 122 -9.27 5.84 31.43
N ASP A 123 -10.61 5.95 31.51
CA ASP A 123 -11.33 6.95 32.31
C ASP A 123 -10.85 8.40 32.05
N LEU A 124 -10.58 8.69 30.77
CA LEU A 124 -10.09 9.99 30.30
C LEU A 124 -11.22 10.82 29.69
N LYS A 125 -11.05 12.14 29.72
CA LYS A 125 -11.92 13.06 28.96
C LYS A 125 -11.23 13.54 27.69
N ILE A 126 -12.00 13.93 26.67
CA ILE A 126 -11.45 14.54 25.44
C ILE A 126 -10.51 15.71 25.76
N SER A 127 -10.81 16.50 26.79
CA SER A 127 -9.98 17.64 27.20
C SER A 127 -8.60 17.26 27.75
N GLU A 128 -8.39 15.99 28.10
CA GLU A 128 -7.16 15.47 28.70
C GLU A 128 -6.23 14.82 27.67
N ILE A 129 -6.72 14.61 26.44
CA ILE A 129 -5.95 14.01 25.36
C ILE A 129 -5.56 15.05 24.30
N ASN A 130 -4.35 14.93 23.77
CA ASN A 130 -3.98 15.62 22.55
C ASN A 130 -4.61 14.88 21.37
N PHE A 131 -5.74 15.39 20.90
CA PHE A 131 -6.45 14.77 19.79
C PHE A 131 -5.62 14.82 18.51
N TYR A 132 -5.39 13.65 17.93
CA TYR A 132 -4.68 13.50 16.66
C TYR A 132 -5.70 13.28 15.54
N ASP A 133 -5.72 14.17 14.55
CA ASP A 133 -6.61 14.03 13.42
C ASP A 133 -6.10 12.95 12.45
N ILE A 134 -6.88 11.88 12.27
CA ILE A 134 -6.57 10.79 11.34
C ILE A 134 -6.61 11.25 9.87
N MET A 135 -7.24 12.39 9.57
CA MET A 135 -7.25 13.03 8.25
C MET A 135 -5.98 13.87 7.97
N SER A 136 -4.98 13.80 8.84
CA SER A 136 -3.62 14.32 8.61
C SER A 136 -2.83 13.50 7.58
N ILE A 137 -1.66 14.00 7.17
CA ILE A 137 -0.75 13.32 6.24
C ILE A 137 -0.27 11.97 6.81
N GLU A 138 0.13 11.93 8.07
CA GLU A 138 0.61 10.71 8.70
C GLU A 138 -0.54 9.73 8.97
N GLY A 139 -1.75 10.24 9.27
CA GLY A 139 -2.96 9.43 9.32
C GLY A 139 -3.27 8.79 7.96
N ALA A 140 -3.13 9.54 6.88
CA ALA A 140 -3.26 9.03 5.52
C ALA A 140 -2.21 7.95 5.20
N ILE A 141 -0.95 8.12 5.64
CA ILE A 141 0.10 7.09 5.53
C ILE A 141 -0.33 5.79 6.22
N ILE A 142 -0.82 5.88 7.45
CA ILE A 142 -1.24 4.71 8.23
C ILE A 142 -2.43 4.01 7.56
N VAL A 143 -3.50 4.75 7.26
CA VAL A 143 -4.73 4.18 6.70
C VAL A 143 -4.47 3.57 5.33
N MET A 144 -3.77 4.27 4.43
CA MET A 144 -3.42 3.72 3.12
C MET A 144 -2.53 2.48 3.26
N SER A 145 -1.59 2.46 4.20
CA SER A 145 -0.74 1.28 4.41
C SER A 145 -1.54 0.06 4.86
N LEU A 146 -2.53 0.24 5.73
CA LEU A 146 -3.41 -0.84 6.17
C LEU A 146 -4.30 -1.40 5.04
N VAL A 147 -4.60 -0.59 4.03
CA VAL A 147 -5.35 -1.03 2.84
C VAL A 147 -4.43 -1.68 1.80
N LEU A 148 -3.20 -1.19 1.67
CA LEU A 148 -2.29 -1.55 0.58
C LEU A 148 -1.26 -2.64 0.93
N TYR A 149 -0.98 -2.91 2.20
CA TYR A 149 -0.07 -4.01 2.58
C TYR A 149 -0.45 -5.38 2.00
N PRO A 150 -1.75 -5.73 1.75
CA PRO A 150 -2.10 -7.04 1.20
C PRO A 150 -1.47 -7.31 -0.17
N TYR A 151 -1.19 -6.28 -0.98
CA TYR A 151 -0.50 -6.44 -2.26
C TYR A 151 0.92 -6.96 -2.06
N VAL A 152 1.68 -6.33 -1.15
CA VAL A 152 3.04 -6.76 -0.79
C VAL A 152 3.01 -8.14 -0.14
N TYR A 153 2.04 -8.39 0.74
CA TYR A 153 1.82 -9.68 1.38
C TYR A 153 1.67 -10.80 0.34
N LEU A 154 0.77 -10.63 -0.64
CA LEU A 154 0.48 -11.66 -1.64
C LEU A 154 1.68 -11.96 -2.54
N ILE A 155 2.36 -10.91 -3.03
CA ILE A 155 3.54 -11.07 -3.90
C ILE A 155 4.68 -11.74 -3.12
N THR A 156 5.01 -11.22 -1.94
CA THR A 156 6.06 -11.78 -1.08
C THR A 156 5.76 -13.23 -0.72
N LYS A 157 4.53 -13.53 -0.30
CA LYS A 157 4.13 -14.90 0.07
C LYS A 157 4.23 -15.87 -1.09
N THR A 158 3.85 -15.43 -2.29
CA THR A 158 3.93 -16.26 -3.50
C THR A 158 5.39 -16.55 -3.84
N TYR A 159 6.25 -15.52 -3.79
CA TYR A 159 7.69 -15.67 -4.00
C TYR A 159 8.34 -16.61 -2.96
N LEU A 160 8.05 -16.41 -1.67
CA LEU A 160 8.61 -17.23 -0.60
C LEU A 160 8.18 -18.71 -0.73
N ARG A 161 6.94 -18.98 -1.16
CA ARG A 161 6.44 -20.34 -1.36
C ARG A 161 7.01 -21.02 -2.61
N ALA A 162 7.13 -20.30 -3.72
CA ALA A 162 7.50 -20.87 -5.02
C ALA A 162 9.02 -20.90 -5.24
N GLU A 163 9.69 -19.78 -5.06
CA GLU A 163 11.08 -19.58 -5.50
C GLU A 163 12.09 -19.89 -4.39
N SER A 164 11.76 -19.57 -3.12
CA SER A 164 12.73 -19.67 -2.02
C SER A 164 12.76 -21.01 -1.30
N ALA A 165 11.79 -21.90 -1.54
CA ALA A 165 11.62 -23.13 -0.75
C ALA A 165 12.86 -24.04 -0.77
N SER A 166 13.46 -24.25 -1.95
CA SER A 166 14.66 -25.08 -2.11
C SER A 166 15.88 -24.49 -1.41
N VAL A 167 16.07 -23.16 -1.50
CA VAL A 167 17.18 -22.44 -0.86
C VAL A 167 17.03 -22.44 0.66
N ILE A 168 15.82 -22.26 1.15
CA ILE A 168 15.50 -22.28 2.58
C ILE A 168 15.71 -23.68 3.17
N ASP A 169 15.27 -24.73 2.48
CA ASP A 169 15.46 -26.09 2.98
C ASP A 169 16.94 -26.50 2.97
N ALA A 170 17.71 -26.10 1.95
CA ALA A 170 19.17 -26.26 1.96
C ALA A 170 19.82 -25.51 3.14
N ALA A 171 19.37 -24.29 3.43
CA ALA A 171 19.86 -23.51 4.57
C ALA A 171 19.58 -24.19 5.92
N LYS A 172 18.40 -24.81 6.08
CA LYS A 172 18.07 -25.62 7.28
C LYS A 172 18.99 -26.84 7.39
N THR A 173 19.26 -27.54 6.29
CA THR A 173 20.19 -28.69 6.29
C THR A 173 21.62 -28.30 6.66
N MET A 174 22.03 -27.07 6.37
CA MET A 174 23.31 -26.49 6.81
C MET A 174 23.33 -26.05 8.28
N GLY A 175 22.26 -26.33 9.04
CA GLY A 175 22.18 -26.06 10.48
C GLY A 175 21.91 -24.59 10.82
N LEU A 176 21.49 -23.77 9.86
CA LEU A 176 21.11 -22.37 10.13
C LEU A 176 19.80 -22.32 10.93
N SER A 177 19.77 -21.50 11.98
CA SER A 177 18.54 -21.22 12.73
C SER A 177 17.57 -20.37 11.89
N SER A 178 16.27 -20.39 12.21
CA SER A 178 15.26 -19.61 11.47
C SER A 178 15.59 -18.11 11.38
N TRP A 179 16.23 -17.56 12.42
CA TRP A 179 16.68 -16.16 12.41
C TRP A 179 17.87 -15.93 11.47
N GLN A 180 18.80 -16.88 11.41
CA GLN A 180 19.91 -16.81 10.47
C GLN A 180 19.43 -16.97 9.03
N ILE A 181 18.49 -17.87 8.78
CA ILE A 181 17.85 -18.04 7.47
C ILE A 181 17.16 -16.73 7.05
N PHE A 182 16.44 -16.07 7.96
CA PHE A 182 15.81 -14.79 7.67
C PHE A 182 16.79 -13.72 7.16
N TYR A 183 17.84 -13.41 7.93
CA TYR A 183 18.78 -12.33 7.56
C TYR A 183 19.77 -12.72 6.46
N LYS A 184 20.22 -13.98 6.42
CA LYS A 184 21.28 -14.40 5.50
C LYS A 184 20.76 -14.93 4.17
N VAL A 185 19.51 -15.37 4.11
CA VAL A 185 18.93 -16.03 2.93
C VAL A 185 17.70 -15.28 2.47
N VAL A 186 16.69 -15.14 3.31
CA VAL A 186 15.37 -14.63 2.88
C VAL A 186 15.41 -13.15 2.54
N LEU A 187 15.97 -12.31 3.41
CA LEU A 187 16.03 -10.87 3.20
C LEU A 187 16.92 -10.46 2.00
N PRO A 188 18.05 -11.12 1.71
CA PRO A 188 18.85 -10.82 0.52
C PRO A 188 18.27 -11.28 -0.83
N ILE A 189 17.42 -12.31 -0.85
CA ILE A 189 16.83 -12.83 -2.09
C ILE A 189 15.44 -12.25 -2.40
N SER A 190 14.76 -11.71 -1.40
CA SER A 190 13.43 -11.07 -1.54
C SER A 190 13.56 -9.62 -2.01
#